data_AF-A0A2G2UUR7-F1
#
_entry.id   AF-A0A2G2UUR7-F1
#
_cell.length_a   1.000
_cell.length_b   1.000
_cell.length_c   1.000
_cell.angle_alpha   90.00
_cell.angle_beta   90.00
_cell.angle_gamma   90.00
#
_symmetry.space_group_name_H-M   'P 1'
#
loop_
_entity.id
_entity.type
_entity.pdbx_description
1 polymer ?
#
loop_
_entity_poly.entity_id
_entity_poly.type
_entity_poly.pdbx_seq_one_letter_code
_entity_poly.pdbx_strand_id
1 'polypeptide(L)' 'MMMTSGEAVKYMGSLDAFSQIMKKEGTKSLFKGAAANILRAGAGAGVLAGYDKLQLIVFGKKYGSGCGS' A
#
# COMPACT_ATOMS: atom_id res chain seq x y z
N MET A 1 7.16 14.51 33.06
CA MET A 1 7.99 14.30 31.85
C MET A 1 7.19 14.78 30.65
N MET A 2 7.72 15.74 29.88
CA MET A 2 7.07 16.28 28.69
C MET A 2 7.01 15.21 27.59
N MET A 3 5.82 14.97 27.04
CA MET A 3 5.67 14.27 25.76
C MET A 3 5.79 15.32 24.66
N THR A 4 6.90 15.32 23.94
CA THR A 4 7.09 16.15 22.74
C THR A 4 6.35 15.51 21.56
N SER A 5 5.05 15.83 21.44
CA SER A 5 4.29 15.57 20.21
C SER A 5 4.82 16.49 19.11
N GLY A 6 5.79 16.02 18.32
CA GLY A 6 6.16 16.73 17.08
C GLY A 6 7.60 16.63 16.60
N GLU A 7 8.52 15.95 17.29
CA GLU A 7 9.85 15.75 16.72
C GLU A 7 9.80 14.66 15.65
N ALA A 8 9.77 15.10 14.38
CA ALA A 8 10.05 14.23 13.25
C ALA A 8 11.41 13.58 13.51
N VAL A 9 11.42 12.25 13.69
CA VAL A 9 12.68 11.50 13.73
C VAL A 9 13.41 11.83 12.44
N LYS A 10 14.47 12.65 12.58
CA LYS A 10 15.21 13.17 11.45
C LYS A 10 16.12 12.05 10.96
N TYR A 11 15.57 11.17 10.14
CA TYR A 11 16.31 10.08 9.54
C TYR A 11 17.35 10.68 8.59
N MET A 12 18.62 10.38 8.83
CA MET A 12 19.71 10.87 7.96
C MET A 12 19.78 10.09 6.63
N GLY A 13 19.02 9.00 6.51
CA GLY A 13 18.85 8.22 5.28
C GLY A 13 18.06 6.92 5.51
N SER A 14 17.75 6.18 4.45
CA SER A 14 16.92 4.97 4.51
C SER A 14 17.52 3.85 5.38
N LEU A 15 18.86 3.73 5.39
CA LEU A 15 19.57 2.74 6.21
C LEU A 15 19.54 3.08 7.70
N ASP A 16 19.66 4.38 8.03
CA ASP A 16 19.53 4.88 9.39
C ASP A 16 18.09 4.68 9.91
N ALA A 17 17.09 5.00 9.08
CA ALA A 17 15.69 4.73 9.40
C ALA A 17 15.41 3.25 9.66
N PHE A 18 15.91 2.36 8.79
CA PHE A 18 15.75 0.93 8.95
C PHE A 18 16.37 0.41 10.25
N SER A 19 17.61 0.83 10.57
CA SER A 19 18.28 0.42 11.81
C SER A 19 17.56 0.96 13.05
N GLN A 20 17.08 2.20 13.01
CA GLN A 20 16.33 2.80 14.12
C GLN A 20 14.98 2.11 14.34
N ILE A 21 14.22 1.82 13.28
CA ILE A 21 12.93 1.11 13.36
C ILE A 21 13.14 -0.31 13.89
N MET A 22 14.13 -1.04 13.35
CA MET A 22 14.51 -2.37 13.82
C MET A 22 14.85 -2.40 15.31
N LYS A 23 15.62 -1.42 15.80
CA LYS A 23 16.06 -1.35 17.20
C LYS A 23 14.96 -0.87 18.16
N LYS A 24 14.09 0.04 17.73
CA LYS A 24 13.05 0.64 18.59
C LYS A 24 11.74 -0.14 18.59
N GLU A 25 11.30 -0.64 17.44
CA GLU A 25 10.00 -1.29 17.28
C GLU A 25 10.08 -2.76 16.83
N GLY A 26 11.25 -3.21 16.37
CA GLY A 26 11.47 -4.58 15.91
C GLY A 26 11.04 -4.84 14.47
N THR A 27 11.42 -6.01 13.95
CA THR A 27 11.16 -6.43 12.56
C THR A 27 9.68 -6.47 12.19
N LYS A 28 8.79 -6.71 13.15
CA LYS A 28 7.33 -6.72 12.92
C LYS A 28 6.78 -5.35 12.55
N SER A 29 7.43 -4.27 12.96
CA SER A 29 6.97 -2.91 12.63
C SER A 29 7.07 -2.61 11.12
N LEU A 30 8.05 -3.21 10.43
CA LEU A 30 8.19 -3.07 8.98
C LEU A 30 6.99 -3.64 8.20
N PHE A 31 6.29 -4.61 8.76
CA PHE A 31 5.09 -5.23 8.17
C PHE A 31 3.78 -4.61 8.68
N LYS A 32 3.87 -3.62 9.58
CA LYS A 32 2.71 -2.92 10.11
C LYS A 32 2.07 -2.12 8.98
N GLY A 33 0.87 -2.51 8.58
CA GLY A 33 0.15 -1.93 7.43
C GLY A 33 0.19 -2.77 6.15
N ALA A 34 0.94 -3.88 6.11
CA ALA A 34 0.94 -4.78 4.96
C ALA A 34 -0.47 -5.32 4.65
N ALA A 35 -1.24 -5.68 5.69
CA ALA A 35 -2.64 -6.13 5.53
C ALA A 35 -3.54 -5.04 4.90
N ALA A 36 -3.38 -3.78 5.31
CA ALA A 36 -4.13 -2.66 4.72
C ALA A 36 -3.75 -2.45 3.24
N ASN A 37 -2.48 -2.64 2.89
CA ASN A 37 -2.03 -2.56 1.51
C ASN A 37 -2.55 -3.73 0.65
N ILE A 38 -2.59 -4.94 1.21
CA ILE A 38 -3.19 -6.13 0.55
C ILE A 38 -4.69 -5.90 0.32
N LEU A 39 -5.41 -5.40 1.32
CA LEU A 39 -6.84 -5.09 1.19
C LEU A 39 -7.08 -4.05 0.09
N ARG A 40 -6.24 -3.01 0.02
CA ARG A 40 -6.31 -2.01 -1.05
C ARG A 40 -6.03 -2.60 -2.43
N ALA A 41 -5.03 -3.47 -2.55
CA ALA A 41 -4.74 -4.17 -3.80
C ALA A 41 -5.91 -5.07 -4.24
N GLY A 42 -6.50 -5.82 -3.30
CA GLY A 42 -7.68 -6.65 -3.56
C GLY A 42 -8.90 -5.83 -3.99
N ALA A 43 -9.15 -4.70 -3.34
CA ALA A 43 -10.22 -3.78 -3.72
C ALA A 43 -9.99 -3.19 -5.13
N GLY A 44 -8.77 -2.75 -5.45
CA GLY A 44 -8.43 -2.24 -6.78
C GLY A 44 -8.60 -3.28 -7.88
N ALA A 45 -8.14 -4.51 -7.65
CA ALA A 45 -8.34 -5.62 -8.57
C ALA A 45 -9.83 -5.99 -8.73
N GLY A 46 -10.60 -5.94 -7.64
CA GLY A 46 -12.04 -6.18 -7.66
C GLY A 46 -12.80 -5.13 -8.46
N VAL A 47 -12.47 -3.85 -8.31
CA VAL A 47 -13.06 -2.76 -9.11
C VAL A 47 -12.73 -2.94 -10.59
N LEU A 48 -11.48 -3.26 -10.92
CA LEU A 48 -11.06 -3.49 -12.31
C LEU A 48 -11.79 -4.70 -12.92
N ALA A 49 -11.88 -5.81 -12.20
CA ALA A 49 -12.60 -6.99 -12.65
C ALA A 49 -14.12 -6.75 -12.78
N GLY A 50 -14.70 -5.96 -11.87
CA GLY A 50 -16.10 -5.53 -11.94
C GLY A 50 -16.36 -4.64 -13.17
N TYR A 51 -15.46 -3.70 -13.44
CA TYR A 51 -15.51 -2.84 -14.61
C TYR A 51 -15.44 -3.64 -15.92
N ASP A 52 -14.52 -4.61 -16.01
CA ASP A 52 -14.43 -5.53 -17.14
C ASP A 52 -15.76 -6.28 -17.40
N LYS A 53 -16.42 -6.74 -16.34
CA LYS A 53 -17.71 -7.45 -16.43
C LYS A 53 -18.83 -6.51 -16.87
N LEU A 54 -18.86 -5.30 -16.34
CA LEU A 54 -19.84 -4.28 -16.73
C LEU A 54 -19.68 -3.88 -18.20
N GLN A 55 -18.45 -3.67 -18.67
CA GLN A 55 -18.19 -3.37 -20.09
C GLN A 55 -18.63 -4.50 -21.01
N LEU A 56 -18.41 -5.76 -20.63
CA LEU A 56 -18.89 -6.92 -21.38
C LEU A 56 -20.41 -6.94 -21.50
N ILE A 57 -21.13 -6.65 -20.42
CA ILE A 57 -22.61 -6.66 -20.40
C ILE A 57 -23.18 -5.47 -21.19
N VAL A 58 -22.60 -4.28 -21.02
CA VAL A 58 -23.14 -3.04 -21.59
C VAL A 58 -22.75 -2.86 -23.07
N PHE A 59 -21.51 -3.18 -23.43
CA PHE A 59 -20.96 -2.88 -24.75
C PHE A 59 -20.68 -4.13 -25.60
N GLY A 60 -20.89 -5.34 -25.08
CA GLY A 60 -20.67 -6.60 -25.81
C GLY A 60 -19.22 -6.86 -26.23
N LYS A 61 -18.30 -5.95 -25.92
CA LYS A 61 -16.86 -6.01 -26.20
C LYS A 61 -16.09 -5.52 -24.99
N LYS A 62 -15.06 -6.28 -24.61
CA LYS A 62 -14.07 -5.85 -23.62
C LYS A 62 -13.12 -4.86 -24.30
N TYR A 63 -13.22 -3.57 -23.96
CA TYR A 63 -12.21 -2.60 -24.36
C TYR A 63 -11.01 -2.82 -23.45
N GLY A 64 -9.92 -3.33 -24.01
CA GLY A 64 -8.73 -3.66 -23.25
C GLY A 64 -8.23 -2.43 -22.49
N SER A 65 -8.37 -2.45 -21.16
CA SER A 65 -7.63 -1.53 -20.31
C SER A 65 -6.18 -2.02 -20.34
N GLY A 66 -5.37 -1.37 -21.18
CA GLY A 66 -3.94 -1.62 -21.29
C GLY A 66 -3.26 -1.42 -19.93
N CYS A 67 -3.05 -2.52 -19.22
CA CYS A 67 -2.09 -2.64 -18.14
C CYS A 67 -1.66 -4.09 -18.08
N GLY A 68 -0.84 -4.47 -19.05
CA GLY A 68 -0.20 -5.78 -19.14
C GLY A 68 1.04 -5.63 -19.99
N SER A 69 2.15 -5.34 -19.29
CA SER A 69 3.56 -5.53 -19.69
C SER A 69 4.08 -4.76 -20.91
#